data_AF-A0A350ETX7-F1
#
_entry.id   AF-A0A350ETX7-F1
#
_cell.length_a   1.000
_cell.length_b   1.000
_cell.length_c   1.000
_cell.angle_alpha   90.00
_cell.angle_beta   90.00
_cell.angle_gamma   90.00
#
_symmetry.space_group_name_H-M   'P 1'
#
loop_
_entity.id
_entity.type
_entity.pdbx_description
1 polymer ?
#
loop_
_entity_poly.entity_id
_entity_poly.type
_entity_poly.pdbx_seq_one_letter_code
_entity_poly.pdbx_strand_id
1 'polypeptide(L)'
;GATSPAALAGTIVQAVAECLVGLIYVNALKPGAPAIFGTWPFVSDLRTGAMSGGSPEQALLSAGCAQMFHFYDLTGGTASGMTDSKIPDAQAGYEKAYNHALVGNAGANLIYESAGMHASLLGYCLESIIIDNDILGATQRTIRGIEVNDETVSVETIRQTCLEGPGHYLGSDQTLRLMQRDYVYPIVGDRTSPKEWVERGSTNIVDKAIKQAKLILDRNYPRHVPEALDDAIRAKFPVRLPREQMRPKA
;
A
#
# COMPACT_ATOMS: atom_id res chain seq x y z
N GLY A 1 11.91 22.26 -0.87
CA GLY A 1 13.27 22.65 -1.34
C GLY A 1 13.31 23.23 -2.75
N ALA A 2 12.24 23.09 -3.55
CA ALA A 2 12.12 23.72 -4.87
C ALA A 2 10.92 24.68 -4.92
N THR A 3 9.71 24.17 -4.70
CA THR A 3 8.45 24.94 -4.67
C THR A 3 7.94 25.26 -3.26
N SER A 4 8.63 24.72 -2.24
CA SER A 4 8.44 24.98 -0.81
C SER A 4 9.81 25.13 -0.14
N PRO A 5 9.90 25.60 1.13
CA PRO A 5 11.14 25.58 1.91
C PRO A 5 11.83 24.20 1.95
N ALA A 6 13.14 24.15 2.15
CA ALA A 6 13.83 22.86 2.34
C ALA A 6 13.52 22.22 3.71
N ALA A 7 13.17 23.04 4.71
CA ALA A 7 12.76 22.56 6.02
C ALA A 7 11.44 21.80 5.92
N LEU A 8 11.41 20.55 6.42
CA LEU A 8 10.24 19.67 6.34
C LEU A 8 9.01 20.28 7.01
N ALA A 9 9.18 20.84 8.21
CA ALA A 9 8.10 21.52 8.93
C ALA A 9 7.52 22.69 8.13
N GLY A 10 8.37 23.54 7.54
CA GLY A 10 7.93 24.67 6.72
C GLY A 10 7.18 24.20 5.46
N THR A 11 7.59 23.08 4.89
CA THR A 11 6.89 22.45 3.76
C THR A 11 5.49 21.96 4.15
N ILE A 12 5.34 21.30 5.30
CA ILE A 12 4.03 20.86 5.80
C ILE A 12 3.13 22.08 6.06
N VAL A 13 3.64 23.12 6.72
CA VAL A 13 2.89 24.36 6.98
C VAL A 13 2.38 24.97 5.68
N GLN A 14 3.24 25.08 4.66
CA GLN A 14 2.85 25.61 3.37
C GLN A 14 1.78 24.74 2.68
N ALA A 15 1.98 23.42 2.61
CA ALA A 15 1.04 22.51 1.98
C ALA A 15 -0.35 22.53 2.66
N VAL A 16 -0.37 22.54 4.00
CA VAL A 16 -1.60 22.67 4.79
C VAL A 16 -2.31 23.99 4.46
N ALA A 17 -1.59 25.12 4.45
CA ALA A 17 -2.17 26.43 4.16
C ALA A 17 -2.80 26.48 2.76
N GLU A 18 -2.10 25.95 1.75
CA GLU A 18 -2.59 25.86 0.37
C GLU A 18 -3.89 25.03 0.28
N CYS A 19 -3.92 23.86 0.91
CA CYS A 19 -5.10 22.99 0.90
C CYS A 19 -6.29 23.58 1.67
N LEU A 20 -6.06 24.30 2.78
CA LEU A 20 -7.12 24.97 3.53
C LEU A 20 -7.78 26.08 2.70
N VAL A 21 -6.99 26.86 1.96
CA VAL A 21 -7.53 27.87 1.03
C VAL A 21 -8.38 27.21 -0.05
N GLY A 22 -7.93 26.08 -0.60
CA GLY A 22 -8.72 25.30 -1.56
C GLY A 22 -10.05 24.82 -0.98
N LEU A 23 -10.05 24.33 0.27
CA LEU A 23 -11.25 23.89 0.96
C LEU A 23 -12.24 25.05 1.22
N ILE A 24 -11.74 26.22 1.61
CA ILE A 24 -12.54 27.44 1.76
C ILE A 24 -13.18 27.81 0.42
N TYR A 25 -12.41 27.80 -0.66
CA TYR A 25 -12.89 28.14 -1.99
C TYR A 25 -14.01 27.20 -2.47
N VAL A 26 -13.83 25.89 -2.29
CA VAL A 26 -14.87 24.89 -2.63
C VAL A 26 -16.15 25.12 -1.83
N ASN A 27 -16.03 25.39 -0.53
CA ASN A 27 -17.19 25.67 0.33
C ASN A 27 -17.86 27.01 0.02
N ALA A 28 -17.13 28.00 -0.47
CA ALA A 28 -17.70 29.27 -0.92
C ALA A 28 -18.58 29.10 -2.18
N LEU A 29 -18.23 28.16 -3.06
CA LEU A 29 -19.05 27.82 -4.23
C LEU A 29 -20.27 26.98 -3.86
N LYS A 30 -20.08 25.98 -3.00
CA LYS A 30 -21.15 25.11 -2.52
C LYS A 30 -20.84 24.64 -1.09
N PRO A 31 -21.52 25.18 -0.07
CA PRO A 31 -21.34 24.74 1.31
C PRO A 31 -21.54 23.23 1.45
N GLY A 32 -20.60 22.56 2.12
CA GLY A 32 -20.63 21.12 2.34
C GLY A 32 -20.30 20.28 1.11
N ALA A 33 -19.73 20.87 0.05
CA ALA A 33 -19.24 20.11 -1.08
C ALA A 33 -18.14 19.11 -0.65
N PRO A 34 -18.19 17.86 -1.14
CA PRO A 34 -17.19 16.85 -0.78
C PRO A 34 -15.82 17.26 -1.33
N ALA A 35 -14.80 17.22 -0.47
CA ALA A 35 -13.41 17.51 -0.82
C ALA A 35 -12.49 16.60 0.00
N ILE A 36 -11.34 16.25 -0.59
CA ILE A 36 -10.25 15.57 0.11
C ILE A 36 -9.18 16.61 0.43
N PHE A 37 -8.74 16.64 1.68
CA PHE A 37 -7.66 17.49 2.14
C PHE A 37 -6.30 16.91 1.70
N GLY A 38 -5.94 17.18 0.43
CA GLY A 38 -4.83 16.52 -0.25
C GLY A 38 -3.50 17.26 -0.14
N THR A 39 -2.83 17.23 1.01
CA THR A 39 -1.50 17.87 1.17
C THR A 39 -0.41 17.00 0.57
N TRP A 40 0.19 17.47 -0.53
CA TRP A 40 1.08 16.69 -1.40
C TRP A 40 2.48 17.32 -1.58
N PRO A 41 3.27 17.45 -0.51
CA PRO A 41 4.63 17.91 -0.64
C PRO A 41 5.55 16.79 -1.15
N PHE A 42 6.43 17.12 -2.09
CA PHE A 42 7.44 16.20 -2.61
C PHE A 42 8.87 16.66 -2.34
N VAL A 43 9.75 15.69 -2.10
CA VAL A 43 11.18 15.92 -1.91
C VAL A 43 11.88 16.02 -3.26
N SER A 44 12.85 16.93 -3.36
CA SER A 44 13.77 17.04 -4.48
C SER A 44 15.17 16.66 -4.00
N ASP A 45 15.83 15.74 -4.71
CA ASP A 45 17.20 15.34 -4.44
C ASP A 45 18.17 16.43 -4.93
N LEU A 46 18.99 16.97 -4.03
CA LEU A 46 19.89 18.08 -4.33
C LEU A 46 20.96 17.74 -5.39
N ARG A 47 21.38 16.48 -5.50
CA ARG A 47 22.47 16.06 -6.38
C ARG A 47 22.03 15.98 -7.83
N THR A 48 20.76 15.63 -8.04
CA THR A 48 20.19 15.36 -9.36
C THR A 48 19.16 16.41 -9.78
N GLY A 49 18.58 17.15 -8.83
CA GLY A 49 17.41 18.00 -9.03
C GLY A 49 16.11 17.23 -9.25
N ALA A 50 16.16 15.89 -9.28
CA ALA A 50 14.99 15.05 -9.53
C ALA A 50 14.08 14.97 -8.30
N MET A 51 12.82 14.63 -8.53
CA MET A 51 11.91 14.24 -7.44
C MET A 51 12.42 12.94 -6.80
N SER A 52 12.39 12.88 -5.47
CA SER A 52 12.73 11.70 -4.69
C SER A 52 11.52 11.27 -3.87
N GLY A 53 10.74 10.35 -4.44
CA GLY A 53 9.53 9.81 -3.81
C GLY A 53 9.83 8.68 -2.83
N GLY A 54 10.94 7.98 -3.04
CA GLY A 54 11.39 6.87 -2.21
C GLY A 54 12.36 7.28 -1.10
N SER A 55 12.40 8.55 -0.69
CA SER A 55 13.28 9.04 0.38
C SER A 55 12.65 8.97 1.78
N PRO A 56 13.47 8.87 2.85
CA PRO A 56 12.95 8.92 4.22
C PRO A 56 12.32 10.29 4.54
N GLU A 57 12.82 11.38 3.96
CA GLU A 57 12.22 12.71 4.07
C GLU A 57 10.82 12.74 3.45
N GLN A 58 10.60 12.04 2.33
CA GLN A 58 9.27 11.92 1.74
C GLN A 58 8.31 11.19 2.67
N ALA A 59 8.75 10.09 3.28
CA ALA A 59 7.93 9.35 4.24
C ALA A 59 7.57 10.21 5.46
N LEU A 60 8.51 11.01 5.99
CA LEU A 60 8.25 11.95 7.09
C LEU A 60 7.26 13.05 6.70
N LEU A 61 7.39 13.62 5.49
CA LEU A 61 6.46 14.63 5.01
C LEU A 61 5.04 14.07 4.88
N SER A 62 4.89 12.91 4.25
CA SER A 62 3.59 12.25 4.10
C SER A 62 2.98 11.85 5.45
N ALA A 63 3.78 11.37 6.40
CA ALA A 63 3.31 11.02 7.74
C ALA A 63 2.91 12.27 8.55
N GLY A 64 3.69 13.35 8.46
CA GLY A 64 3.34 14.62 9.08
C GLY A 64 2.05 15.21 8.49
N CYS A 65 1.88 15.11 7.18
CA CYS A 65 0.63 15.44 6.50
C CYS A 65 -0.55 14.61 7.03
N ALA A 66 -0.37 13.30 7.16
CA ALA A 66 -1.38 12.40 7.73
C ALA A 66 -1.81 12.82 9.14
N GLN A 67 -0.86 13.22 9.99
CA GLN A 67 -1.18 13.75 11.33
C GLN A 67 -1.98 15.07 11.27
N MET A 68 -1.69 15.93 10.28
CA MET A 68 -2.46 17.15 10.09
C MET A 68 -3.91 16.88 9.65
N PHE A 69 -4.17 15.76 8.96
CA PHE A 69 -5.53 15.36 8.59
C PHE A 69 -6.38 15.16 9.86
N HIS A 70 -5.84 14.43 10.82
CA HIS A 70 -6.47 14.22 12.13
C HIS A 70 -6.58 15.51 12.94
N PHE A 71 -5.55 16.36 12.92
CA PHE A 71 -5.58 17.62 13.65
C PHE A 71 -6.74 18.53 13.20
N TYR A 72 -7.03 18.58 11.90
CA TYR A 72 -8.14 19.37 11.37
C TYR A 72 -9.47 18.61 11.30
N ASP A 73 -9.51 17.34 11.71
CA ASP A 73 -10.67 16.45 11.55
C ASP A 73 -11.18 16.40 10.10
N LEU A 74 -10.24 16.26 9.15
CA LEU A 74 -10.52 16.21 7.73
C LEU A 74 -10.06 14.88 7.15
N THR A 75 -10.88 14.32 6.24
CA THR A 75 -10.41 13.20 5.40
C THR A 75 -9.38 13.73 4.42
N GLY A 76 -8.14 13.32 4.61
CA GLY A 76 -7.01 13.74 3.79
C GLY A 76 -6.45 12.63 2.92
N GLY A 77 -5.63 13.04 1.96
CA GLY A 77 -4.95 12.12 1.08
C GLY A 77 -3.51 12.54 0.88
N THR A 78 -2.60 11.57 0.92
CA THR A 78 -1.16 11.81 0.78
C THR A 78 -0.53 10.77 -0.16
N ALA A 79 0.72 11.00 -0.50
CA ALA A 79 1.53 10.09 -1.28
C ALA A 79 2.22 9.04 -0.40
N SER A 80 2.26 7.78 -0.86
CA SER A 80 3.08 6.69 -0.30
C SER A 80 3.14 5.56 -1.33
N GLY A 81 4.20 4.73 -1.28
CA GLY A 81 4.32 3.54 -2.15
C GLY A 81 5.05 3.75 -3.48
N MET A 82 5.67 4.92 -3.67
CA MET A 82 6.56 5.17 -4.79
C MET A 82 8.03 4.91 -4.42
N THR A 83 8.84 4.56 -5.42
CA THR A 83 10.29 4.36 -5.28
C THR A 83 11.04 5.13 -6.37
N ASP A 84 12.26 5.51 -6.05
CA ASP A 84 13.19 6.11 -7.01
C ASP A 84 13.88 5.03 -7.87
N SER A 85 13.75 3.75 -7.49
CA SER A 85 14.26 2.61 -8.25
C SER A 85 13.52 2.42 -9.58
N LYS A 86 14.26 1.99 -10.60
CA LYS A 86 13.76 1.79 -11.97
C LYS A 86 13.24 0.38 -12.17
N ILE A 87 13.53 -0.52 -11.23
CA ILE A 87 13.22 -1.95 -11.32
C ILE A 87 12.73 -2.48 -9.95
N PRO A 88 12.02 -3.61 -9.89
CA PRO A 88 11.61 -4.24 -8.62
C PRO A 88 12.78 -4.92 -7.91
N ASP A 89 13.73 -4.14 -7.41
CA ASP A 89 14.92 -4.59 -6.70
C ASP A 89 14.82 -4.35 -5.18
N ALA A 90 15.95 -4.52 -4.48
CA ALA A 90 16.04 -4.26 -3.05
C ALA A 90 15.69 -2.80 -2.71
N GLN A 91 16.07 -1.84 -3.56
CA GLN A 91 15.72 -0.42 -3.38
C GLN A 91 14.21 -0.23 -3.42
N ALA A 92 13.54 -0.74 -4.45
CA ALA A 92 12.09 -0.68 -4.53
C ALA A 92 11.41 -1.30 -3.30
N GLY A 93 11.93 -2.43 -2.82
CA GLY A 93 11.41 -3.12 -1.64
C GLY A 93 11.50 -2.26 -0.37
N TYR A 94 12.69 -1.77 -0.01
CA TYR A 94 12.84 -1.05 1.25
C TYR A 94 12.18 0.33 1.22
N GLU A 95 12.28 1.08 0.11
CA GLU A 95 11.72 2.43 -0.01
C GLU A 95 10.20 2.43 0.17
N LYS A 96 9.52 1.51 -0.52
CA LYS A 96 8.07 1.37 -0.41
C LYS A 96 7.66 0.84 0.96
N ALA A 97 8.41 -0.10 1.54
CA ALA A 97 8.07 -0.71 2.81
C ALA A 97 8.10 0.28 3.97
N TYR A 98 9.18 1.06 4.15
CA TYR A 98 9.21 2.01 5.25
C TYR A 98 8.25 3.17 5.03
N ASN A 99 8.02 3.59 3.78
CA ASN A 99 7.10 4.69 3.47
C ASN A 99 5.67 4.29 3.85
N HIS A 100 5.22 3.13 3.36
CA HIS A 100 3.91 2.59 3.73
C HIS A 100 3.76 2.37 5.22
N ALA A 101 4.76 1.77 5.88
CA ALA A 101 4.72 1.56 7.32
C ALA A 101 4.59 2.89 8.08
N LEU A 102 5.42 3.89 7.79
CA LEU A 102 5.43 5.15 8.53
C LEU A 102 4.15 5.96 8.27
N VAL A 103 3.77 6.13 7.01
CA VAL A 103 2.61 6.93 6.61
C VAL A 103 1.30 6.26 7.05
N GLY A 104 1.23 4.94 6.91
CA GLY A 104 0.08 4.15 7.35
C GLY A 104 -0.11 4.20 8.86
N ASN A 105 0.95 4.02 9.65
CA ASN A 105 0.87 4.11 11.12
C ASN A 105 0.66 5.56 11.62
N ALA A 106 0.92 6.57 10.79
CA ALA A 106 0.54 7.96 11.06
C ALA A 106 -0.97 8.24 10.80
N GLY A 107 -1.72 7.24 10.32
CA GLY A 107 -3.17 7.30 10.17
C GLY A 107 -3.66 7.93 8.86
N ALA A 108 -2.91 7.84 7.77
CA ALA A 108 -3.36 8.37 6.48
C ALA A 108 -4.69 7.72 6.03
N ASN A 109 -5.63 8.50 5.49
CA ASN A 109 -6.93 7.98 5.04
C ASN A 109 -6.90 7.46 3.60
N LEU A 110 -6.27 8.21 2.69
CA LEU A 110 -6.15 7.86 1.28
C LEU A 110 -4.69 7.95 0.82
N ILE A 111 -4.22 6.89 0.14
CA ILE A 111 -2.92 6.81 -0.51
C ILE A 111 -3.13 6.68 -2.02
N TYR A 112 -2.54 7.56 -2.83
CA TYR A 112 -2.78 7.55 -4.28
C TYR A 112 -1.79 6.66 -5.05
N GLU A 113 -0.51 6.64 -4.66
CA GLU A 113 0.55 5.87 -5.34
C GLU A 113 0.85 4.52 -4.68
N SER A 114 -0.19 3.89 -4.14
CA SER A 114 -0.01 2.79 -3.20
C SER A 114 0.74 1.58 -3.75
N ALA A 115 0.70 1.36 -5.07
CA ALA A 115 1.30 0.21 -5.72
C ALA A 115 1.76 0.52 -7.15
N GLY A 116 2.80 -0.19 -7.60
CA GLY A 116 3.28 -0.24 -8.97
C GLY A 116 4.19 0.92 -9.40
N MET A 117 4.30 2.00 -8.64
CA MET A 117 5.03 3.21 -9.03
C MET A 117 6.55 3.07 -8.88
N HIS A 118 7.30 3.48 -9.91
CA HIS A 118 8.75 3.44 -10.02
C HIS A 118 9.32 4.72 -10.59
N ALA A 119 10.65 4.88 -10.49
CA ALA A 119 11.41 5.97 -11.07
C ALA A 119 10.80 7.35 -10.74
N SER A 120 10.42 7.57 -9.48
CA SER A 120 9.85 8.84 -9.02
C SER A 120 8.61 9.26 -9.83
N LEU A 121 7.67 8.32 -10.00
CA LEU A 121 6.42 8.46 -10.76
C LEU A 121 6.56 8.48 -12.29
N LEU A 122 7.74 8.18 -12.83
CA LEU A 122 7.97 8.08 -14.28
C LEU A 122 7.80 6.66 -14.82
N GLY A 123 7.63 5.67 -13.96
CA GLY A 123 7.47 4.27 -14.34
C GLY A 123 6.35 3.56 -13.58
N TYR A 124 5.75 2.57 -14.22
CA TYR A 124 4.77 1.68 -13.62
C TYR A 124 5.09 0.22 -13.96
N CYS A 125 5.11 -0.65 -12.98
CA CYS A 125 5.53 -2.06 -13.13
C CYS A 125 4.44 -3.00 -12.60
N LEU A 126 3.96 -3.92 -13.44
CA LEU A 126 2.90 -4.86 -13.10
C LEU A 126 3.36 -5.88 -12.06
N GLU A 127 4.61 -6.33 -12.17
CA GLU A 127 5.26 -7.21 -11.19
C GLU A 127 5.31 -6.53 -9.82
N SER A 128 5.63 -5.24 -9.79
CA SER A 128 5.65 -4.46 -8.56
C SER A 128 4.27 -4.31 -7.94
N ILE A 129 3.17 -4.28 -8.69
CA ILE A 129 1.83 -4.30 -8.06
C ILE A 129 1.66 -5.55 -7.20
N ILE A 130 2.13 -6.70 -7.67
CA ILE A 130 2.02 -7.97 -6.95
C ILE A 130 2.92 -7.95 -5.70
N ILE A 131 4.14 -7.45 -5.82
CA ILE A 131 5.08 -7.32 -4.70
C ILE A 131 4.55 -6.31 -3.67
N ASP A 132 4.08 -5.16 -4.15
CA ASP A 132 3.54 -4.08 -3.32
C ASP A 132 2.27 -4.54 -2.60
N ASN A 133 1.48 -5.47 -3.15
CA ASN A 133 0.35 -6.07 -2.43
C ASN A 133 0.81 -6.84 -1.17
N ASP A 134 1.94 -7.54 -1.21
CA ASP A 134 2.52 -8.17 -0.01
C ASP A 134 3.02 -7.11 0.99
N ILE A 135 3.66 -6.05 0.51
CA ILE A 135 4.13 -4.91 1.34
C ILE A 135 2.94 -4.20 2.01
N LEU A 136 1.88 -3.95 1.27
CA LEU A 136 0.65 -3.34 1.76
C LEU A 136 -0.04 -4.25 2.78
N GLY A 137 -0.13 -5.56 2.52
CA GLY A 137 -0.66 -6.53 3.48
C GLY A 137 0.12 -6.53 4.79
N ALA A 138 1.45 -6.53 4.72
CA ALA A 138 2.32 -6.42 5.89
C ALA A 138 2.13 -5.08 6.63
N THR A 139 2.05 -3.97 5.89
CA THR A 139 1.80 -2.63 6.44
C THR A 139 0.47 -2.57 7.17
N GLN A 140 -0.62 -3.02 6.55
CA GLN A 140 -1.94 -3.05 7.16
C GLN A 140 -1.96 -3.91 8.43
N ARG A 141 -1.17 -4.99 8.45
CA ARG A 141 -0.99 -5.76 9.68
C ARG A 141 -0.29 -4.97 10.78
N THR A 142 0.70 -4.13 10.46
CA THR A 142 1.31 -3.25 11.48
C THR A 142 0.30 -2.24 12.03
N ILE A 143 -0.55 -1.67 11.16
CA ILE A 143 -1.58 -0.69 11.54
C ILE A 143 -2.63 -1.31 12.46
N ARG A 144 -3.02 -2.58 12.24
CA ARG A 144 -3.93 -3.30 13.15
C ARG A 144 -3.39 -3.39 14.59
N GLY A 145 -2.07 -3.30 14.79
CA GLY A 145 -1.46 -3.33 16.11
C GLY A 145 -1.56 -4.68 16.81
N ILE A 146 -1.48 -4.68 18.14
CA ILE A 146 -1.57 -5.88 18.98
C ILE A 146 -2.87 -5.81 19.76
N GLU A 147 -3.72 -6.83 19.58
CA GLU A 147 -4.95 -6.98 20.35
C GLU A 147 -4.62 -7.56 21.73
N VAL A 148 -5.01 -6.87 22.80
CA VAL A 148 -4.73 -7.28 24.19
C VAL A 148 -6.05 -7.53 24.91
N ASN A 149 -6.33 -8.79 25.21
CA ASN A 149 -7.48 -9.26 25.99
C ASN A 149 -7.14 -10.63 26.62
N ASP A 150 -8.01 -11.14 27.50
CA ASP A 150 -7.78 -12.39 28.25
C ASP A 150 -7.45 -13.61 27.37
N GLU A 151 -8.00 -13.69 26.15
CA GLU A 151 -7.70 -14.76 25.20
C GLU A 151 -6.32 -14.57 24.56
N THR A 152 -5.99 -13.35 24.13
CA THR A 152 -4.75 -13.07 23.38
C THR A 152 -3.49 -13.01 24.23
N VAL A 153 -3.62 -12.90 25.56
CA VAL A 153 -2.49 -13.12 26.48
C VAL A 153 -2.14 -14.61 26.63
N SER A 154 -3.04 -15.52 26.25
CA SER A 154 -2.80 -16.98 26.16
C SER A 154 -2.30 -17.65 27.46
N VAL A 155 -2.62 -17.11 28.65
CA VAL A 155 -2.12 -17.63 29.94
C VAL A 155 -2.48 -19.11 30.16
N GLU A 156 -3.71 -19.50 29.83
CA GLU A 156 -4.16 -20.90 29.94
C GLU A 156 -3.34 -21.82 29.04
N THR A 157 -3.20 -21.46 27.77
CA THR A 157 -2.45 -22.23 26.78
C THR A 157 -0.97 -22.35 27.15
N ILE A 158 -0.37 -21.29 27.71
CA ILE A 158 0.98 -21.32 28.27
C ILE A 158 1.08 -22.35 29.40
N ARG A 159 0.17 -22.28 30.39
CA ARG A 159 0.19 -23.21 31.53
C ARG A 159 0.02 -24.65 31.08
N GLN A 160 -0.97 -24.93 30.23
CA GLN A 160 -1.23 -26.27 29.72
C GLN A 160 -0.02 -26.82 28.97
N THR A 161 0.60 -26.01 28.12
CA THR A 161 1.75 -26.44 27.30
C THR A 161 3.00 -26.69 28.15
N CYS A 162 3.26 -25.86 29.15
CA CYS A 162 4.46 -25.94 29.99
C CYS A 162 4.36 -26.97 31.13
N LEU A 163 3.19 -27.15 31.73
CA LEU A 163 3.03 -28.04 32.87
C LEU A 163 2.56 -29.45 32.48
N GLU A 164 1.78 -29.56 31.41
CA GLU A 164 1.07 -30.80 31.06
C GLU A 164 1.34 -31.25 29.61
N GLY A 165 1.86 -30.36 28.77
CA GLY A 165 1.94 -30.53 27.32
C GLY A 165 3.32 -30.95 26.81
N PRO A 166 3.49 -30.94 25.48
CA PRO A 166 4.72 -31.38 24.82
C PRO A 166 5.87 -30.36 24.89
N GLY A 167 5.71 -29.26 25.66
CA GLY A 167 6.68 -28.17 25.72
C GLY A 167 6.71 -27.26 24.48
N HIS A 168 5.75 -27.37 23.56
CA HIS A 168 5.61 -26.51 22.39
C HIS A 168 4.14 -26.29 21.99
N TYR A 169 3.86 -25.21 21.26
CA TYR A 169 2.49 -24.79 20.92
C TYR A 169 1.96 -25.30 19.58
N LEU A 170 2.79 -25.99 18.77
CA LEU A 170 2.44 -26.36 17.38
C LEU A 170 1.13 -27.16 17.23
N GLY A 171 0.79 -27.98 18.22
CA GLY A 171 -0.44 -28.79 18.22
C GLY A 171 -1.65 -28.13 18.88
N SER A 172 -1.53 -26.88 19.34
CA SER A 172 -2.62 -26.17 20.02
C SER A 172 -3.63 -25.63 19.00
N ASP A 173 -4.92 -25.90 19.23
CA ASP A 173 -6.00 -25.32 18.42
C ASP A 173 -5.96 -23.77 18.47
N GLN A 174 -5.53 -23.19 19.59
CA GLN A 174 -5.38 -21.75 19.70
C GLN A 174 -4.34 -21.22 18.71
N THR A 175 -3.22 -21.92 18.55
CA THR A 175 -2.14 -21.53 17.63
C THR A 175 -2.64 -21.46 16.19
N LEU A 176 -3.34 -22.49 15.71
CA LEU A 176 -3.88 -22.49 14.35
C LEU A 176 -4.87 -21.35 14.13
N ARG A 177 -5.82 -21.15 15.06
CA ARG A 177 -6.84 -20.08 14.96
C ARG A 177 -6.20 -18.70 14.93
N LEU A 178 -5.27 -18.42 15.84
CA LEU A 178 -4.60 -17.12 15.92
C LEU A 178 -3.72 -16.86 14.71
N MET A 179 -2.99 -17.87 14.22
CA MET A 179 -2.16 -17.71 13.02
C MET A 179 -3.00 -17.43 11.77
N GLN A 180 -4.15 -18.10 11.59
CA GLN A 180 -5.07 -17.82 10.48
C GLN A 180 -5.69 -16.42 10.56
N ARG A 181 -5.99 -15.94 11.78
CA ARG A 181 -6.61 -14.62 12.01
C ARG A 181 -5.61 -13.48 11.94
N ASP A 182 -4.42 -13.66 12.52
CA ASP A 182 -3.50 -12.56 12.83
C ASP A 182 -2.26 -12.52 11.95
N TYR A 183 -1.91 -13.57 11.21
CA TYR A 183 -0.65 -13.60 10.47
C TYR A 183 -0.87 -13.29 9.00
N VAL A 184 0.05 -12.51 8.42
CA VAL A 184 0.07 -12.27 6.97
C VAL A 184 0.92 -13.33 6.30
N TYR A 185 0.31 -14.02 5.34
CA TYR A 185 0.97 -14.97 4.46
C TYR A 185 1.17 -14.31 3.09
N PRO A 186 2.41 -13.94 2.71
CA PRO A 186 2.66 -13.25 1.47
C PRO A 186 2.37 -14.15 0.25
N ILE A 187 1.94 -13.54 -0.86
CA ILE A 187 1.65 -14.22 -2.12
C ILE A 187 2.96 -14.59 -2.84
N VAL A 188 3.94 -13.69 -2.84
CA VAL A 188 5.22 -13.87 -3.56
C VAL A 188 6.43 -13.96 -2.63
N GLY A 189 6.33 -13.41 -1.42
CA GLY A 189 7.37 -13.57 -0.38
C GLY A 189 7.65 -15.04 -0.06
N ASP A 190 8.93 -15.42 -0.06
CA ASP A 190 9.35 -16.79 0.26
C ASP A 190 9.75 -16.92 1.74
N ARG A 191 9.14 -17.89 2.44
CA ARG A 191 9.49 -18.28 3.82
C ARG A 191 9.92 -19.75 3.93
N THR A 192 10.14 -20.42 2.81
CA THR A 192 10.59 -21.81 2.76
C THR A 192 12.04 -21.94 3.22
N SER A 193 12.42 -23.15 3.62
CA SER A 193 13.82 -23.43 3.97
C SER A 193 14.73 -23.30 2.73
N PRO A 194 16.04 -23.01 2.90
CA PRO A 194 16.96 -22.91 1.75
C PRO A 194 16.97 -24.17 0.88
N LYS A 195 16.88 -25.36 1.50
CA LYS A 195 16.81 -26.64 0.77
C LYS A 195 15.57 -26.71 -0.11
N GLU A 196 14.41 -26.39 0.45
CA GLU A 196 13.14 -26.41 -0.27
C GLU A 196 13.10 -25.34 -1.38
N TRP A 197 13.66 -24.14 -1.14
CA TRP A 197 13.79 -23.11 -2.16
C TRP A 197 14.64 -23.59 -3.36
N VAL A 198 15.76 -24.27 -3.09
CA VAL A 198 16.59 -24.89 -4.14
C VAL A 198 15.82 -25.98 -4.89
N GLU A 199 15.13 -26.87 -4.18
CA GLU A 199 14.30 -27.92 -4.79
C GLU A 199 13.15 -27.36 -5.64
N ARG A 200 12.65 -26.17 -5.29
CA ARG A 200 11.62 -25.42 -6.04
C ARG A 200 12.19 -24.55 -7.16
N GLY A 201 13.48 -24.65 -7.46
CA GLY A 201 14.11 -24.03 -8.63
C GLY A 201 14.76 -22.67 -8.38
N SER A 202 15.00 -22.29 -7.11
CA SER A 202 15.81 -21.10 -6.75
C SER A 202 15.29 -19.77 -7.32
N THR A 203 13.97 -19.62 -7.45
CA THR A 203 13.35 -18.41 -8.04
C THR A 203 13.51 -17.19 -7.15
N ASN A 204 13.64 -16.00 -7.74
CA ASN A 204 13.55 -14.74 -7.01
C ASN A 204 12.09 -14.24 -6.91
N ILE A 205 11.88 -13.14 -6.19
CA ILE A 205 10.53 -12.57 -5.97
C ILE A 205 9.89 -12.04 -7.26
N VAL A 206 10.69 -11.49 -8.18
CA VAL A 206 10.24 -10.94 -9.46
C VAL A 206 9.73 -12.06 -10.37
N ASP A 207 10.42 -13.21 -10.41
CA ASP A 207 9.97 -14.38 -11.17
C ASP A 207 8.56 -14.82 -10.75
N LYS A 208 8.31 -14.85 -9.43
CA LYS A 208 7.01 -15.18 -8.86
C LYS A 208 5.96 -14.12 -9.17
N ALA A 209 6.31 -12.84 -9.09
CA ALA A 209 5.44 -11.72 -9.42
C ALA A 209 5.02 -11.74 -10.91
N ILE A 210 5.95 -12.00 -11.83
CA ILE A 210 5.66 -12.18 -13.27
C ILE A 210 4.63 -13.28 -13.46
N LYS A 211 4.87 -14.45 -12.85
CA LYS A 211 3.97 -15.60 -12.95
C LYS A 211 2.57 -15.26 -12.44
N GLN A 212 2.48 -14.57 -11.31
CA GLN A 212 1.21 -14.19 -10.70
C GLN A 212 0.46 -13.13 -11.50
N ALA A 213 1.16 -12.11 -12.02
CA ALA A 213 0.58 -11.08 -12.87
C ALA A 213 -0.03 -11.69 -14.13
N LYS A 214 0.70 -12.57 -14.82
CA LYS A 214 0.20 -13.32 -15.99
C LYS A 214 -1.03 -14.15 -15.62
N LEU A 215 -0.97 -14.89 -14.51
CA LEU A 215 -2.10 -15.70 -14.05
C LEU A 215 -3.38 -14.88 -13.82
N ILE A 216 -3.27 -13.70 -13.20
CA ILE A 216 -4.39 -12.81 -12.95
C ILE A 216 -4.96 -12.28 -14.27
N LEU A 217 -4.10 -11.79 -15.17
CA LEU A 217 -4.51 -11.24 -16.46
C LEU A 217 -5.16 -12.28 -17.38
N ASP A 218 -4.71 -13.53 -17.32
CA ASP A 218 -5.23 -14.63 -18.14
C ASP A 218 -6.57 -15.19 -17.63
N ARG A 219 -6.89 -14.99 -16.34
CA ARG A 219 -8.05 -15.65 -15.70
C ARG A 219 -9.14 -14.71 -15.22
N ASN A 220 -8.84 -13.44 -14.99
CA ASN A 220 -9.78 -12.52 -14.37
C ASN A 220 -10.51 -11.66 -15.42
N TYR A 221 -11.79 -11.98 -15.65
CA TYR A 221 -12.68 -11.25 -16.55
C TYR A 221 -13.91 -10.76 -15.77
N PRO A 222 -13.87 -9.55 -15.19
CA PRO A 222 -14.90 -9.08 -14.27
C PRO A 222 -16.27 -8.97 -14.95
N ARG A 223 -17.32 -9.46 -14.28
CA ARG A 223 -18.72 -9.40 -14.73
C ARG A 223 -19.63 -8.56 -13.82
N HIS A 224 -19.03 -7.69 -13.01
CA HIS A 224 -19.76 -6.87 -12.03
C HIS A 224 -20.53 -5.71 -12.67
N VAL A 225 -20.16 -5.31 -13.89
CA VAL A 225 -20.88 -4.28 -14.67
C VAL A 225 -21.91 -4.98 -15.57
N PRO A 226 -23.22 -4.70 -15.43
CA PRO A 226 -24.24 -5.24 -16.32
C PRO A 226 -24.05 -4.79 -17.77
N GLU A 227 -24.35 -5.67 -18.74
CA GLU A 227 -24.14 -5.37 -20.16
C GLU A 227 -24.92 -4.13 -20.64
N ALA A 228 -26.16 -3.96 -20.17
CA ALA A 228 -26.97 -2.79 -20.50
C ALA A 228 -26.34 -1.46 -20.03
N LEU A 229 -25.58 -1.48 -18.92
CA LEU A 229 -24.87 -0.31 -18.44
C LEU A 229 -23.61 -0.03 -19.28
N ASP A 230 -22.85 -1.08 -19.62
CA ASP A 230 -21.71 -0.97 -20.54
C ASP A 230 -22.16 -0.44 -21.93
N ASP A 231 -23.29 -0.90 -22.45
CA ASP A 231 -23.89 -0.41 -23.70
C ASP A 231 -24.21 1.08 -23.62
N ALA A 232 -24.84 1.53 -22.53
CA ALA A 232 -25.16 2.94 -22.32
C ALA A 232 -23.90 3.82 -22.24
N ILE A 233 -22.83 3.33 -21.60
CA ILE A 233 -21.54 4.02 -21.52
C ILE A 233 -20.90 4.11 -22.91
N ARG A 234 -20.86 3.02 -23.67
CA ARG A 234 -20.30 2.95 -25.03
C ARG A 234 -21.05 3.81 -26.04
N ALA A 235 -22.36 4.00 -25.86
CA ALA A 235 -23.15 4.90 -26.69
C ALA A 235 -22.84 6.38 -26.39
N LYS A 236 -22.54 6.71 -25.12
CA LYS A 236 -22.26 8.08 -24.68
C LYS A 236 -20.80 8.50 -24.89
N PHE A 237 -19.86 7.56 -24.79
CA PHE A 237 -18.42 7.83 -24.81
C PHE A 237 -17.72 6.96 -25.86
N PRO A 238 -16.62 7.46 -26.48
CA PRO A 238 -15.89 6.73 -27.52
C PRO A 238 -15.02 5.62 -26.94
N VAL A 239 -15.63 4.59 -26.34
CA VAL A 239 -14.93 3.44 -25.77
C VAL A 239 -14.34 2.60 -26.89
N ARG A 240 -13.00 2.66 -27.04
CA ARG A 240 -12.28 1.97 -28.12
C ARG A 240 -11.98 0.50 -27.84
N LEU A 241 -12.09 0.06 -26.58
CA LEU A 241 -11.79 -1.32 -26.18
C LEU A 241 -12.97 -2.26 -26.51
N PRO A 242 -12.83 -3.22 -27.42
CA PRO A 242 -13.91 -4.15 -27.78
C PRO A 242 -14.27 -5.09 -26.62
N ARG A 243 -15.54 -5.52 -26.53
CA ARG A 243 -16.02 -6.39 -25.44
C ARG A 243 -15.39 -7.78 -25.48
N GLU A 244 -15.03 -8.24 -26.66
CA GLU A 244 -14.38 -9.54 -26.90
C GLU A 244 -13.00 -9.61 -26.24
N GLN A 245 -12.28 -8.48 -26.14
CA GLN A 245 -10.98 -8.42 -25.45
C GLN A 245 -11.11 -8.45 -23.92
N MET A 246 -12.33 -8.25 -23.40
CA MET A 246 -12.63 -8.28 -21.97
C MET A 246 -13.28 -9.61 -21.55
N ARG A 247 -13.19 -10.64 -22.40
CA ARG A 247 -13.69 -11.98 -22.15
C ARG A 247 -12.56 -13.00 -22.29
N PRO A 248 -12.66 -14.19 -21.65
CA PRO A 248 -11.72 -15.27 -21.88
C PRO A 248 -11.60 -15.56 -23.37
N LYS A 249 -10.37 -15.81 -23.84
CA LYS A 249 -10.16 -16.35 -25.19
C LYS A 249 -10.83 -17.74 -25.25
N ALA A 250 -11.64 -17.96 -26.29
CA ALA A 250 -12.28 -19.24 -26.56
C ALA A 250 -11.26 -20.33 -26.91
#